data_AF-A0A8C2XKY7-F1
#
_entry.id   AF-A0A8C2XKY7-F1
#
_cell.length_a   1.000
_cell.length_b   1.000
_cell.length_c   1.000
_cell.angle_alpha   90.00
_cell.angle_beta   90.00
_cell.angle_gamma   90.00
#
_symmetry.space_group_name_H-M   'P 1'
#
loop_
_entity.id
_entity.type
_entity.pdbx_description
1 polymer ?
#
loop_
_entity_poly.entity_id
_entity_poly.type
_entity_poly.pdbx_seq_one_letter_code
_entity_poly.pdbx_strand_id
1 'polypeptide(L)'
;IERQAEESQRLFYTARRLNLKREVGIIGAVSFIAGTMIGSGIFISPQFVLSAIGSPGASFVIWSCCGLIALLGGLCYAELGTVIPESGGEYIYILRTAGRVVAFMFVLSFIAVMRPASATGIALSLAEYVVAPFYSGCTAPQVVVKCVAAAAIMVLATVNCLSVRLATTIQVVSMVVKLLALAVIILGGVVMLFQGHTENFDNSFEGTYVDVSSIGIAFYQGLWSFDGWNTLNYLTEELKHPEVRVYCSLIIHLRRHLCSLCL
;
A
#
# COMPACT_ATOMS: atom_id res chain seq x y z
N ILE A 1 38.93 37.82 9.38
CA ILE A 1 38.95 36.53 8.63
C ILE A 1 38.04 35.51 9.33
N GLU A 2 38.23 35.22 10.62
CA GLU A 2 37.33 34.33 11.39
C GLU A 2 35.87 34.80 11.44
N ARG A 3 35.61 36.11 11.64
CA ARG A 3 34.23 36.65 11.54
C ARG A 3 33.58 36.46 10.16
N GLN A 4 34.36 36.54 9.08
CA GLN A 4 33.84 36.33 7.73
C GLN A 4 33.67 34.84 7.41
N ALA A 5 34.45 33.96 8.04
CA ALA A 5 34.24 32.51 7.98
C ALA A 5 32.99 32.07 8.78
N GLU A 6 32.72 32.67 9.94
CA GLU A 6 31.49 32.45 10.71
C GLU A 6 30.25 33.02 10.01
N GLU A 7 30.35 34.19 9.35
CA GLU A 7 29.27 34.76 8.54
C GLU A 7 29.02 33.93 7.27
N SER A 8 30.07 33.43 6.62
CA SER A 8 29.97 32.54 5.47
C SER A 8 29.43 31.16 5.86
N GLN A 9 29.81 30.61 7.03
CA GLN A 9 29.21 29.40 7.60
C GLN A 9 27.75 29.62 8.04
N ARG A 10 27.39 30.79 8.59
CA ARG A 10 25.97 31.12 8.86
C ARG A 10 25.18 31.25 7.56
N LEU A 11 25.71 31.93 6.53
CA LEU A 11 25.07 32.01 5.21
C LEU A 11 24.90 30.63 4.56
N PHE A 12 25.87 29.73 4.74
CA PHE A 12 25.81 28.35 4.25
C PHE A 12 24.93 27.43 5.12
N TYR A 13 24.74 27.70 6.41
CA TYR A 13 23.70 27.06 7.24
C TYR A 13 22.31 27.63 6.99
N THR A 14 22.25 28.86 6.47
CA THR A 14 21.11 29.40 5.73
C THR A 14 21.11 28.90 4.29
N ALA A 15 21.74 27.74 4.00
CA ALA A 15 21.31 26.87 2.92
C ALA A 15 19.84 26.56 3.17
N ARG A 16 19.00 27.44 2.63
CA ARG A 16 17.65 27.20 2.13
C ARG A 16 17.12 25.91 2.73
N ARG A 17 16.50 25.98 3.93
CA ARG A 17 15.55 24.92 4.30
C ARG A 17 14.63 24.84 3.09
N LEU A 18 14.79 23.78 2.30
CA LEU A 18 13.92 23.48 1.17
C LEU A 18 12.60 23.09 1.83
N ASN A 19 11.87 24.11 2.31
CA ASN A 19 10.52 23.94 2.81
C ASN A 19 9.70 23.61 1.58
N LEU A 20 9.25 22.36 1.52
CA LEU A 20 8.34 21.92 0.49
C LEU A 20 7.10 22.81 0.53
N LYS A 21 6.65 23.25 -0.64
CA LYS A 21 5.51 24.16 -0.72
C LYS A 21 4.27 23.38 -0.31
N ARG A 22 3.63 23.78 0.79
CA ARG A 22 2.38 23.18 1.26
C ARG A 22 1.28 23.42 0.23
N GLU A 23 1.08 22.50 -0.71
CA GLU A 23 0.08 22.60 -1.78
C GLU A 23 -1.01 21.53 -1.66
N VAL A 24 -0.76 20.45 -0.92
CA VAL A 24 -1.68 19.31 -0.83
C VAL A 24 -2.82 19.62 0.17
N GLY A 25 -4.05 19.72 -0.36
CA GLY A 25 -5.28 19.86 0.41
C GLY A 25 -5.85 18.52 0.90
N ILE A 26 -6.96 18.54 1.65
CA ILE A 26 -7.63 17.33 2.18
C ILE A 26 -7.99 16.35 1.06
N ILE A 27 -8.57 16.85 -0.03
CA ILE A 27 -9.01 16.02 -1.14
C ILE A 27 -7.80 15.38 -1.84
N GLY A 28 -6.71 16.14 -1.99
CA GLY A 28 -5.45 15.62 -2.52
C GLY A 28 -4.85 14.53 -1.64
N ALA A 29 -4.83 14.74 -0.32
CA ALA A 29 -4.33 13.77 0.65
C ALA A 29 -5.17 12.48 0.68
N VAL A 30 -6.51 12.58 0.73
CA VAL A 30 -7.41 11.42 0.68
C VAL A 30 -7.25 10.66 -0.63
N SER A 31 -7.18 11.37 -1.77
CA SER A 31 -7.02 10.73 -3.09
C SER A 31 -5.65 10.08 -3.23
N PHE A 32 -4.62 10.66 -2.62
CA PHE A 32 -3.28 10.09 -2.59
C PHE A 32 -3.24 8.80 -1.77
N ILE A 33 -3.77 8.81 -0.53
CA ILE A 33 -3.91 7.59 0.29
C ILE A 33 -4.69 6.52 -0.48
N ALA A 34 -5.81 6.91 -1.10
CA ALA A 34 -6.63 6.01 -1.90
C ALA A 34 -5.85 5.35 -3.01
N GLY A 35 -5.09 6.13 -3.76
CA GLY A 35 -4.28 5.63 -4.86
C GLY A 35 -3.12 4.76 -4.40
N THR A 36 -2.58 4.99 -3.20
CA THR A 36 -1.46 4.21 -2.66
C THR A 36 -1.92 2.92 -1.99
N MET A 37 -3.06 2.94 -1.28
CA MET A 37 -3.62 1.78 -0.59
C MET A 37 -4.30 0.79 -1.55
N ILE A 38 -5.02 1.31 -2.56
CA ILE A 38 -5.68 0.46 -3.56
C ILE A 38 -4.61 -0.10 -4.51
N GLY A 39 -3.93 -1.14 -4.03
CA GLY A 39 -2.83 -1.81 -4.69
C GLY A 39 -3.26 -2.99 -5.56
N SER A 40 -2.29 -3.74 -6.06
CA SER A 40 -2.52 -5.04 -6.70
C SER A 40 -2.91 -6.14 -5.70
N GLY A 41 -2.70 -5.91 -4.40
CA GLY A 41 -2.97 -6.88 -3.35
C GLY A 41 -4.40 -7.42 -3.39
N ILE A 42 -5.39 -6.55 -3.60
CA ILE A 42 -6.81 -6.95 -3.61
C ILE A 42 -7.17 -7.96 -4.71
N PHE A 43 -6.39 -8.04 -5.79
CA PHE A 43 -6.65 -8.99 -6.86
C PHE A 43 -6.10 -10.39 -6.51
N ILE A 44 -5.01 -10.45 -5.72
CA ILE A 44 -4.28 -11.69 -5.42
C ILE A 44 -4.59 -12.24 -4.02
N SER A 45 -4.60 -11.37 -3.01
CA SER A 45 -4.77 -11.74 -1.60
C SER A 45 -6.05 -12.52 -1.30
N PRO A 46 -7.23 -12.27 -1.91
CA PRO A 46 -8.44 -13.03 -1.60
C PRO A 46 -8.28 -14.55 -1.80
N GLN A 47 -7.60 -14.96 -2.87
CA GLN A 47 -7.33 -16.38 -3.13
C GLN A 47 -6.46 -16.98 -2.03
N PHE A 48 -5.39 -16.28 -1.64
CA PHE A 48 -4.48 -16.76 -0.60
C PHE A 48 -5.14 -16.79 0.78
N VAL A 49 -5.90 -15.76 1.15
CA VAL A 49 -6.64 -15.69 2.42
C VAL A 49 -7.64 -16.83 2.51
N LEU A 50 -8.44 -17.05 1.46
CA LEU A 50 -9.44 -18.12 1.43
C LEU A 50 -8.77 -19.50 1.47
N SER A 51 -7.70 -19.72 0.72
CA SER A 51 -6.97 -21.00 0.74
C SER A 51 -6.31 -21.30 2.08
N ALA A 52 -5.90 -20.27 2.82
CA ALA A 52 -5.29 -20.42 4.14
C ALA A 52 -6.34 -20.68 5.23
N ILE A 53 -7.45 -19.93 5.24
CA ILE A 53 -8.46 -20.03 6.32
C ILE A 53 -9.55 -21.06 6.05
N GLY A 54 -9.71 -21.50 4.79
CA GLY A 54 -10.58 -22.60 4.38
C GLY A 54 -12.05 -22.22 4.12
N SER A 55 -12.57 -21.18 4.77
CA SER A 55 -14.00 -20.80 4.66
C SER A 55 -14.24 -19.35 4.23
N PRO A 56 -15.31 -19.06 3.46
CA PRO A 56 -15.65 -17.70 3.04
C PRO A 56 -15.98 -16.77 4.22
N GLY A 57 -16.75 -17.25 5.19
CA GLY A 57 -17.15 -16.50 6.39
C GLY A 57 -15.97 -16.09 7.24
N ALA A 58 -15.02 -17.00 7.49
CA ALA A 58 -13.80 -16.66 8.22
C ALA A 58 -12.90 -15.70 7.42
N SER A 59 -12.88 -15.80 6.09
CA SER A 59 -12.16 -14.85 5.23
C SER A 59 -12.65 -13.42 5.43
N PHE A 60 -13.97 -13.18 5.46
CA PHE A 60 -14.53 -11.85 5.73
C PHE A 60 -14.15 -11.31 7.11
N VAL A 61 -14.08 -12.17 8.13
CA VAL A 61 -13.61 -11.80 9.46
C VAL A 61 -12.15 -11.35 9.42
N ILE A 62 -11.28 -12.12 8.75
CA ILE A 62 -9.85 -11.75 8.59
C ILE A 62 -9.72 -10.40 7.87
N TRP A 63 -10.46 -10.18 6.78
CA TRP A 63 -10.45 -8.90 6.05
C TRP A 63 -10.89 -7.73 6.93
N SER A 64 -11.97 -7.92 7.71
CA SER A 64 -12.47 -6.91 8.64
C SER A 64 -11.44 -6.59 9.74
N CYS A 65 -10.79 -7.61 10.30
CA CYS A 65 -9.74 -7.43 11.30
C CYS A 65 -8.50 -6.75 10.71
N CYS A 66 -8.06 -7.12 9.51
CA CYS A 66 -6.94 -6.46 8.82
C CYS A 66 -7.23 -4.97 8.58
N GLY A 67 -8.45 -4.64 8.14
CA GLY A 67 -8.89 -3.26 7.98
C GLY A 67 -8.89 -2.48 9.31
N LEU A 68 -9.34 -3.10 10.40
CA LEU A 68 -9.30 -2.48 11.73
C LEU A 68 -7.85 -2.23 12.20
N ILE A 69 -6.95 -3.19 11.99
CA ILE A 69 -5.54 -3.03 12.34
C ILE A 69 -4.91 -1.90 11.52
N ALA A 70 -5.18 -1.84 10.21
CA ALA A 70 -4.71 -0.75 9.36
C ALA A 70 -5.25 0.62 9.80
N LEU A 71 -6.50 0.67 10.30
CA LEU A 71 -7.08 1.90 10.88
C LEU A 71 -6.30 2.36 12.10
N LEU A 72 -6.12 1.46 13.07
CA LEU A 72 -5.46 1.76 14.33
C LEU A 72 -4.00 2.15 14.08
N GLY A 73 -3.30 1.40 13.22
CA GLY A 73 -1.93 1.72 12.79
C GLY A 73 -1.83 3.08 12.11
N GLY A 74 -2.74 3.38 11.18
CA GLY A 74 -2.83 4.68 10.52
C GLY A 74 -3.05 5.83 11.51
N LEU A 75 -3.92 5.66 12.52
CA LEU A 75 -4.17 6.66 13.55
C LEU A 75 -2.95 6.92 14.44
N CYS A 76 -2.26 5.86 14.88
CA CYS A 76 -1.01 6.00 15.64
C CYS A 76 0.06 6.75 14.82
N TYR A 77 0.16 6.44 13.53
CA TYR A 77 1.08 7.13 12.63
C TYR A 77 0.67 8.58 12.36
N ALA A 78 -0.63 8.87 12.31
CA ALA A 78 -1.13 10.23 12.20
C ALA A 78 -0.70 11.08 13.41
N GLU A 79 -0.85 10.56 14.63
CA GLU A 79 -0.38 11.21 15.85
C GLU A 79 1.14 11.42 15.82
N LEU A 80 1.89 10.41 15.38
CA LEU A 80 3.34 10.52 15.30
C LEU A 80 3.79 11.58 14.27
N GLY A 81 3.10 11.68 13.13
CA GLY A 81 3.34 12.69 12.11
C GLY A 81 2.97 14.11 12.50
N THR A 82 2.11 14.31 13.50
CA THR A 82 1.83 15.64 14.06
C THR A 82 2.81 16.04 15.15
N VAL A 83 3.31 15.07 15.93
CA VAL A 83 4.34 15.29 16.95
C VAL A 83 5.71 15.56 16.32
N ILE A 84 6.05 14.85 15.24
CA ILE A 84 7.33 14.99 14.53
C ILE A 84 7.04 15.37 13.06
N PRO A 85 6.83 16.67 12.77
CA PRO A 85 6.44 17.15 11.44
C PRO A 85 7.66 17.33 10.52
N GLU A 86 8.48 16.28 10.40
CA GLU A 86 9.64 16.22 9.52
C GLU A 86 9.42 15.17 8.43
N SER A 87 9.86 15.45 7.20
CA SER A 87 9.81 14.48 6.11
C SER A 87 10.77 13.32 6.35
N GLY A 88 10.31 12.09 6.11
CA GLY A 88 11.14 10.88 6.18
C GLY A 88 10.48 9.67 6.84
N GLY A 89 9.23 9.82 7.32
CA GLY A 89 8.41 8.71 7.82
C GLY A 89 9.08 7.95 8.97
N GLU A 90 9.05 6.62 8.92
CA GLU A 90 9.56 5.72 9.96
C GLU A 90 11.03 5.99 10.30
N TYR A 91 11.85 6.37 9.32
CA TYR A 91 13.27 6.62 9.57
C TYR A 91 13.46 7.74 10.60
N ILE A 92 12.77 8.86 10.44
CA ILE A 92 12.89 10.00 11.35
C ILE A 92 12.33 9.65 12.73
N TYR A 93 11.23 8.90 12.78
CA TYR A 93 10.64 8.45 14.03
C TYR A 93 11.59 7.56 14.83
N ILE A 94 12.23 6.59 14.17
CA ILE A 94 13.22 5.70 14.78
C ILE A 94 14.49 6.49 15.16
N LEU A 95 14.93 7.41 14.30
CA LEU A 95 16.09 8.26 14.57
C LEU A 95 15.91 9.10 15.84
N ARG A 96 14.69 9.62 16.07
CA ARG A 96 14.38 10.46 17.22
C ARG A 96 14.16 9.67 18.51
N THR A 97 13.66 8.44 18.42
CA THR A 97 13.29 7.61 19.58
C THR A 97 14.36 6.60 19.99
N ALA A 98 14.96 5.89 19.03
CA ALA A 98 15.91 4.79 19.24
C ALA A 98 17.35 5.13 18.83
N GLY A 99 17.57 6.30 18.23
CA GLY A 99 18.89 6.81 17.88
C GLY A 99 19.42 6.33 16.52
N ARG A 100 20.66 6.74 16.22
CA ARG A 100 21.24 6.66 14.85
C ARG A 100 21.49 5.23 14.38
N VAL A 101 21.91 4.34 15.27
CA VAL A 101 22.26 2.94 14.92
C VAL A 101 21.02 2.16 14.49
N VAL A 102 19.94 2.23 15.27
CA VAL A 102 18.69 1.53 14.96
C VAL A 102 18.05 2.10 13.68
N ALA A 103 18.08 3.42 13.52
CA ALA A 103 17.59 4.07 12.31
C ALA A 103 18.38 3.66 11.06
N PHE A 104 19.70 3.49 11.17
CA PHE A 104 20.53 2.97 10.08
C PHE A 104 20.20 1.51 9.75
N MET A 105 20.04 0.64 10.75
CA MET A 105 19.65 -0.76 10.54
C MET A 105 18.28 -0.88 9.87
N PHE A 106 17.33 -0.01 10.25
CA PHE A 106 16.01 0.07 9.61
C PHE A 106 16.13 0.42 8.13
N VAL A 107 16.82 1.52 7.78
CA VAL A 107 16.99 1.94 6.38
C VAL A 107 17.73 0.90 5.55
N LEU A 108 18.75 0.26 6.13
CA LEU A 108 19.47 -0.82 5.46
C LEU A 108 18.53 -1.98 5.13
N SER A 109 17.73 -2.43 6.10
CA SER A 109 16.74 -3.51 5.91
C SER A 109 15.65 -3.10 4.91
N PHE A 110 15.24 -1.83 4.95
CA PHE A 110 14.22 -1.29 4.08
C PHE A 110 14.66 -1.28 2.61
N ILE A 111 15.87 -0.82 2.32
CA ILE A 111 16.42 -0.75 0.96
C ILE A 111 16.88 -2.13 0.47
N ALA A 112 17.50 -2.94 1.32
CA ALA A 112 18.04 -4.23 0.90
C ALA A 112 16.98 -5.34 0.80
N VAL A 113 15.94 -5.30 1.64
CA VAL A 113 14.95 -6.40 1.76
C VAL A 113 13.55 -5.93 1.41
N MET A 114 13.00 -4.94 2.13
CA MET A 114 11.58 -4.62 2.04
C MET A 114 11.18 -4.08 0.66
N ARG A 115 11.93 -3.11 0.12
CA ARG A 115 11.65 -2.48 -1.18
C ARG A 115 11.80 -3.46 -2.36
N PRO A 116 12.90 -4.24 -2.48
CA PRO A 116 13.04 -5.22 -3.56
C PRO A 116 12.02 -6.35 -3.46
N ALA A 117 11.74 -6.86 -2.25
CA ALA A 117 10.74 -7.91 -2.05
C ALA A 117 9.35 -7.43 -2.48
N SER A 118 8.98 -6.21 -2.11
CA SER A 118 7.69 -5.63 -2.50
C SER A 118 7.56 -5.44 -4.01
N ALA A 119 8.58 -4.87 -4.65
CA ALA A 119 8.61 -4.72 -6.11
C ALA A 119 8.52 -6.07 -6.84
N THR A 120 9.20 -7.09 -6.32
CA THR A 120 9.18 -8.46 -6.87
C THR A 120 7.79 -9.08 -6.72
N GLY A 121 7.16 -8.94 -5.55
CA GLY A 121 5.81 -9.45 -5.31
C GLY A 121 4.80 -8.87 -6.30
N ILE A 122 4.81 -7.54 -6.48
CA ILE A 122 3.92 -6.86 -7.44
C ILE A 122 4.19 -7.31 -8.87
N ALA A 123 5.47 -7.47 -9.27
CA ALA A 123 5.83 -7.90 -10.61
C ALA A 123 5.44 -9.36 -10.90
N LEU A 124 5.54 -10.26 -9.91
CA LEU A 124 5.06 -11.63 -10.02
C LEU A 124 3.55 -11.67 -10.17
N SER A 125 2.80 -10.89 -9.37
CA SER A 125 1.36 -10.77 -9.52
C SER A 125 0.96 -10.32 -10.93
N LEU A 126 1.63 -9.30 -11.47
CA LEU A 126 1.40 -8.84 -12.84
C LEU A 126 1.67 -9.96 -13.85
N ALA A 127 2.78 -10.68 -13.69
CA ALA A 127 3.16 -11.76 -14.59
C ALA A 127 2.14 -12.92 -14.57
N GLU A 128 1.60 -13.28 -13.40
CA GLU A 128 0.55 -14.31 -13.30
C GLU A 128 -0.69 -13.91 -14.09
N TYR A 129 -1.17 -12.67 -13.95
CA TYR A 129 -2.32 -12.18 -14.73
C TYR A 129 -2.05 -12.07 -16.23
N VAL A 130 -0.85 -11.67 -16.63
CA VAL A 130 -0.48 -11.56 -18.05
C VAL A 130 -0.38 -12.93 -18.70
N VAL A 131 0.14 -13.93 -17.98
CA VAL A 131 0.38 -15.27 -18.51
C VAL A 131 -0.88 -16.15 -18.45
N ALA A 132 -1.77 -15.94 -17.47
CA ALA A 132 -2.96 -16.78 -17.26
C ALA A 132 -3.82 -17.04 -18.52
N PRO A 133 -4.12 -16.04 -19.40
CA PRO A 133 -4.93 -16.29 -20.59
C PRO A 133 -4.29 -17.24 -21.61
N PHE A 134 -2.96 -17.35 -21.63
CA PHE A 134 -2.22 -18.22 -22.56
C PHE A 134 -2.12 -19.67 -22.09
N TYR A 135 -2.48 -19.94 -20.84
CA TYR A 135 -2.41 -21.25 -20.20
C TYR A 135 -3.78 -21.65 -19.63
N SER A 136 -4.86 -21.46 -20.42
CA SER A 136 -6.20 -21.87 -20.01
C SER A 136 -6.26 -23.39 -19.78
N GLY A 137 -6.36 -23.81 -18.51
CA GLY A 137 -6.47 -25.21 -18.11
C GLY A 137 -5.15 -25.91 -17.73
N CYS A 138 -4.02 -25.20 -17.72
CA CYS A 138 -2.74 -25.72 -17.23
C CYS A 138 -2.05 -24.69 -16.33
N THR A 139 -1.20 -25.15 -15.41
CA THR A 139 -0.37 -24.23 -14.63
C THR A 139 0.77 -23.69 -15.48
N ALA A 140 0.90 -22.35 -15.55
CA ALA A 140 1.98 -21.72 -16.28
C ALA A 140 3.34 -22.13 -15.70
N PRO A 141 4.34 -22.48 -16.52
CA PRO A 141 5.67 -22.80 -16.03
C PRO A 141 6.26 -21.63 -15.23
N GLN A 142 6.77 -21.91 -14.04
CA GLN A 142 7.34 -20.90 -13.13
C GLN A 142 8.46 -20.06 -13.78
N VAL A 143 9.20 -20.65 -14.72
CA VAL A 143 10.24 -19.93 -15.49
C VAL A 143 9.61 -18.81 -16.33
N VAL A 144 8.47 -19.06 -16.99
CA VAL A 144 7.79 -18.06 -17.83
C VAL A 144 7.29 -16.90 -16.98
N VAL A 145 6.63 -17.19 -15.86
CA VAL A 145 6.14 -16.16 -14.92
C VAL A 145 7.30 -15.30 -14.42
N LYS A 146 8.41 -15.92 -14.00
CA LYS A 146 9.60 -15.19 -13.53
C LYS A 146 10.25 -14.35 -14.62
N CYS A 147 10.35 -14.85 -15.85
CA CYS A 147 10.89 -14.10 -16.98
C CYS A 147 10.03 -12.89 -17.33
N VAL A 148 8.69 -13.04 -17.34
CA VAL A 148 7.76 -11.93 -17.58
C VAL A 148 7.84 -10.89 -16.46
N ALA A 149 7.90 -11.33 -15.19
CA ALA A 149 8.08 -10.44 -14.06
C ALA A 149 9.39 -9.65 -14.13
N ALA A 150 10.50 -10.31 -14.45
CA ALA A 150 11.80 -9.66 -14.62
C ALA A 150 11.78 -8.65 -15.78
N ALA A 151 11.17 -9.00 -16.92
CA ALA A 151 11.00 -8.08 -18.05
C ALA A 151 10.16 -6.86 -17.66
N ALA A 152 9.05 -7.05 -16.92
CA ALA A 152 8.22 -5.95 -16.44
C ALA A 152 8.99 -5.00 -15.51
N ILE A 153 9.78 -5.52 -14.58
CA ILE A 153 10.65 -4.71 -13.71
C ILE A 153 11.63 -3.90 -14.55
N MET A 154 12.33 -4.52 -15.51
CA MET A 154 13.31 -3.83 -16.36
C MET A 154 12.68 -2.74 -17.22
N VAL A 155 11.50 -3.00 -17.81
CA VAL A 155 10.76 -2.02 -18.61
C VAL A 155 10.33 -0.84 -17.73
N LEU A 156 9.70 -1.11 -16.59
CA LEU A 156 9.25 -0.05 -15.68
C LEU A 156 10.42 0.75 -15.12
N ALA A 157 11.53 0.10 -14.75
CA ALA A 157 12.75 0.77 -14.31
C ALA A 157 13.29 1.69 -15.41
N THR A 158 13.38 1.20 -16.65
CA THR A 158 13.84 2.00 -17.80
C THR A 158 12.94 3.21 -18.04
N VAL A 159 11.61 3.04 -18.00
CA VAL A 159 10.67 4.15 -18.15
C VAL A 159 10.84 5.19 -17.04
N ASN A 160 11.00 4.74 -15.79
CA ASN A 160 11.25 5.63 -14.65
C ASN A 160 12.58 6.40 -14.80
N CYS A 161 13.62 5.77 -15.33
CA CYS A 161 14.92 6.42 -15.59
C CYS A 161 14.87 7.41 -16.76
N LEU A 162 14.09 7.14 -17.81
CA LEU A 162 14.04 7.96 -19.02
C LEU A 162 13.09 9.16 -18.90
N SER A 163 11.92 8.99 -18.26
CA SER A 163 10.94 10.07 -18.17
C SER A 163 9.99 9.90 -16.99
N VAL A 164 10.14 10.79 -16.00
CA VAL A 164 9.24 10.90 -14.86
C VAL A 164 7.81 11.22 -15.32
N ARG A 165 7.63 12.00 -16.40
CA ARG A 165 6.29 12.35 -16.92
C ARG A 165 5.56 11.13 -17.50
N LEU A 166 6.29 10.24 -18.17
CA LEU A 166 5.70 8.98 -18.66
C LEU A 166 5.35 8.06 -17.51
N ALA A 167 6.24 7.91 -16.52
CA ALA A 167 6.01 7.11 -15.34
C ALA A 167 4.77 7.57 -14.55
N THR A 168 4.62 8.87 -14.31
CA THR A 168 3.44 9.43 -13.62
C THR A 168 2.16 9.25 -14.43
N THR A 169 2.22 9.38 -15.76
CA THR A 169 1.06 9.12 -16.63
C THR A 169 0.62 7.65 -16.55
N ILE A 170 1.57 6.70 -16.64
CA ILE A 170 1.29 5.26 -16.50
C ILE A 170 0.67 4.95 -15.14
N GLN A 171 1.17 5.57 -14.07
CA GLN A 171 0.63 5.42 -12.72
C GLN A 171 -0.83 5.89 -12.63
N VAL A 172 -1.15 7.07 -13.17
CA VAL A 172 -2.53 7.60 -13.17
C VAL A 172 -3.46 6.72 -13.99
N VAL A 173 -3.05 6.30 -15.19
CA VAL A 173 -3.85 5.38 -16.03
C VAL A 173 -4.08 4.06 -15.29
N SER A 174 -3.05 3.49 -14.67
CA SER A 174 -3.16 2.25 -13.91
C SER A 174 -4.11 2.38 -12.72
N MET A 175 -4.12 3.53 -12.03
CA MET A 175 -5.06 3.82 -10.94
C MET A 175 -6.50 3.82 -11.45
N VAL A 176 -6.78 4.52 -12.55
CA VAL A 176 -8.14 4.59 -13.13
C VAL A 176 -8.61 3.19 -13.57
N VAL A 177 -7.75 2.43 -14.25
CA VAL A 177 -8.08 1.06 -14.69
C VAL A 177 -8.38 0.15 -13.49
N LYS A 178 -7.60 0.22 -12.42
CA LYS A 178 -7.84 -0.57 -11.19
C LYS A 178 -9.18 -0.23 -10.55
N LEU A 179 -9.52 1.06 -10.45
CA LEU A 179 -10.80 1.50 -9.89
C LEU A 179 -11.98 1.03 -10.74
N LEU A 180 -11.85 1.08 -12.07
CA LEU A 180 -12.88 0.55 -12.98
C LEU A 180 -13.02 -0.97 -12.84
N ALA A 181 -11.91 -1.72 -12.75
CA ALA A 181 -11.95 -3.16 -12.55
C ALA A 181 -12.65 -3.53 -11.23
N LEU A 182 -12.35 -2.84 -10.13
CA LEU A 182 -13.03 -3.03 -8.86
C LEU A 182 -14.51 -2.69 -8.94
N ALA A 183 -14.88 -1.61 -9.62
CA ALA A 183 -16.29 -1.27 -9.82
C ALA A 183 -17.06 -2.37 -10.57
N VAL A 184 -16.44 -2.97 -11.61
CA VAL A 184 -17.03 -4.09 -12.34
C VAL A 184 -17.22 -5.32 -11.45
N ILE A 185 -16.22 -5.67 -10.63
CA ILE A 185 -16.30 -6.80 -9.70
C ILE A 185 -17.42 -6.60 -8.69
N ILE A 186 -17.50 -5.43 -8.06
CA ILE A 186 -18.52 -5.10 -7.05
C ILE A 186 -19.92 -5.12 -7.66
N LEU A 187 -20.11 -4.45 -8.81
CA LEU A 187 -21.42 -4.42 -9.47
C LEU A 187 -21.85 -5.82 -9.94
N GLY A 188 -20.91 -6.62 -10.46
CA GLY A 188 -21.16 -8.01 -10.84
C GLY A 188 -21.57 -8.88 -9.65
N GLY A 189 -20.87 -8.75 -8.52
CA GLY A 189 -21.20 -9.45 -7.27
C GLY A 189 -22.58 -9.08 -6.75
N VAL A 190 -22.92 -7.79 -6.73
CA VAL A 190 -24.24 -7.29 -6.31
C VAL A 190 -25.36 -7.85 -7.21
N VAL A 191 -25.16 -7.86 -8.53
CA VAL A 191 -26.15 -8.43 -9.46
C VAL A 191 -26.35 -9.92 -9.21
N MET A 192 -25.28 -10.69 -9.01
CA MET A 192 -25.36 -12.13 -8.69
C MET A 192 -26.09 -12.38 -7.36
N LEU A 193 -25.88 -11.51 -6.37
CA LEU A 193 -26.56 -11.58 -5.09
C LEU A 193 -28.08 -11.34 -5.24
N PHE A 194 -28.48 -10.34 -6.03
CA PHE A 194 -29.90 -10.08 -6.32
C PHE A 194 -30.56 -11.17 -7.18
N GLN A 195 -29.78 -11.93 -7.95
CA GLN A 195 -30.26 -13.10 -8.70
C GLN A 195 -30.45 -14.35 -7.82
N GLY A 196 -30.05 -14.30 -6.55
CA GLY A 196 -30.23 -15.40 -5.60
C GLY A 196 -29.12 -16.45 -5.62
N HIS A 197 -27.97 -16.16 -6.22
CA HIS A 197 -26.79 -17.06 -6.20
C HIS A 197 -26.05 -17.00 -4.86
N THR A 198 -26.73 -17.34 -3.76
CA THR A 198 -26.20 -17.27 -2.38
C THR A 198 -25.65 -18.59 -1.83
N GLU A 199 -25.56 -19.62 -2.66
CA GLU A 199 -25.15 -20.98 -2.25
C GLU A 199 -23.80 -21.02 -1.51
N ASN A 200 -22.87 -20.10 -1.85
CA ASN A 200 -21.57 -19.98 -1.19
C ASN A 200 -21.65 -19.49 0.27
N PHE A 201 -22.81 -18.98 0.71
CA PHE A 201 -23.01 -18.41 2.04
C PHE A 201 -23.74 -19.36 3.01
N ASP A 202 -24.41 -20.40 2.53
CA ASP A 202 -25.29 -21.25 3.35
C ASP A 202 -24.52 -21.96 4.49
N ASN A 203 -23.28 -22.38 4.23
CA ASN A 203 -22.35 -22.95 5.21
C ASN A 203 -21.05 -22.13 5.30
N SER A 204 -21.18 -20.81 5.44
CA SER A 204 -20.05 -19.86 5.36
C SER A 204 -18.83 -20.17 6.25
N PHE A 205 -18.98 -20.91 7.35
CA PHE A 205 -17.89 -21.23 8.29
C PHE A 205 -17.46 -22.71 8.28
N GLU A 206 -18.06 -23.54 7.43
CA GLU A 206 -17.67 -24.94 7.31
C GLU A 206 -16.25 -25.06 6.72
N GLY A 207 -15.45 -26.00 7.24
CA GLY A 207 -14.07 -26.19 6.79
C GLY A 207 -13.07 -25.12 7.24
N THR A 208 -13.40 -24.32 8.26
CA THR A 208 -12.49 -23.28 8.78
C THR A 208 -11.27 -23.89 9.47
N TYR A 209 -10.08 -23.49 9.04
CA TYR A 209 -8.83 -23.80 9.72
C TYR A 209 -8.56 -22.74 10.81
N VAL A 210 -8.50 -23.19 12.07
CA VAL A 210 -8.30 -22.30 13.24
C VAL A 210 -6.90 -22.43 13.85
N ASP A 211 -5.96 -23.01 13.11
CA ASP A 211 -4.58 -23.09 13.56
C ASP A 211 -3.87 -21.74 13.45
N VAL A 212 -2.93 -21.50 14.37
CA VAL A 212 -2.20 -20.23 14.48
C VAL A 212 -1.42 -19.92 13.19
N SER A 213 -0.96 -20.94 12.47
CA SER A 213 -0.20 -20.77 11.22
C SER A 213 -1.10 -20.27 10.09
N SER A 214 -2.24 -20.91 9.86
CA SER A 214 -3.23 -20.53 8.85
C SER A 214 -3.77 -19.12 9.09
N ILE A 215 -4.11 -18.81 10.35
CA ILE A 215 -4.55 -17.46 10.74
C ILE A 215 -3.41 -16.45 10.48
N GLY A 216 -2.18 -16.76 10.87
CA GLY A 216 -1.01 -15.90 10.65
C GLY A 216 -0.74 -15.60 9.18
N ILE A 217 -0.81 -16.62 8.31
CA ILE A 217 -0.64 -16.47 6.86
C ILE A 217 -1.80 -15.65 6.27
N ALA A 218 -3.04 -15.91 6.69
CA ALA A 218 -4.21 -15.16 6.25
C ALA A 218 -4.11 -13.67 6.62
N PHE A 219 -3.69 -13.34 7.85
CA PHE A 219 -3.42 -11.96 8.25
C PHE A 219 -2.28 -11.32 7.47
N TYR A 220 -1.18 -12.05 7.22
CA TYR A 220 -0.07 -11.54 6.43
C TYR A 220 -0.51 -11.14 5.02
N GLN A 221 -1.30 -12.01 4.36
CA GLN A 221 -1.83 -11.78 3.02
C GLN A 221 -2.91 -10.69 2.99
N GLY A 222 -3.75 -10.62 4.02
CA GLY A 222 -4.77 -9.56 4.17
C GLY A 222 -4.12 -8.19 4.38
N LEU A 223 -3.17 -8.08 5.32
CA LEU A 223 -2.45 -6.82 5.60
C LEU A 223 -1.65 -6.32 4.41
N TRP A 224 -1.11 -7.21 3.56
CA TRP A 224 -0.49 -6.84 2.28
C TRP A 224 -1.42 -6.03 1.38
N SER A 225 -2.71 -6.34 1.37
CA SER A 225 -3.71 -5.59 0.59
C SER A 225 -4.06 -4.23 1.16
N PHE A 226 -3.75 -3.99 2.44
CA PHE A 226 -3.94 -2.70 3.10
C PHE A 226 -2.64 -1.88 3.18
N ASP A 227 -1.54 -2.33 2.59
CA ASP A 227 -0.26 -1.62 2.62
C ASP A 227 -0.39 -0.19 2.07
N GLY A 228 0.32 0.76 2.69
CA GLY A 228 0.32 2.16 2.27
C GLY A 228 -0.36 3.16 3.23
N TRP A 229 -0.90 2.73 4.36
CA TRP A 229 -1.44 3.61 5.42
C TRP A 229 -0.41 4.59 6.01
N ASN A 230 0.87 4.24 5.97
CA ASN A 230 1.99 5.05 6.44
C ASN A 230 2.44 6.14 5.44
N THR A 231 2.02 6.08 4.17
CA THR A 231 2.60 6.89 3.09
C THR A 231 2.42 8.41 3.28
N LEU A 232 1.35 8.86 3.94
CA LEU A 232 1.16 10.29 4.21
C LEU A 232 2.24 10.90 5.09
N ASN A 233 2.85 10.12 5.98
CA ASN A 233 3.89 10.59 6.90
C ASN A 233 5.19 10.95 6.20
N TYR A 234 5.36 10.51 4.95
CA TYR A 234 6.48 10.92 4.10
C TYR A 234 6.27 12.28 3.44
N LEU A 235 5.03 12.79 3.40
CA LEU A 235 4.64 14.03 2.72
C LEU A 235 4.06 15.08 3.70
N THR A 236 4.30 14.91 5.00
CA THR A 236 3.80 15.80 6.06
C THR A 236 4.16 17.26 5.86
N GLU A 237 5.34 17.54 5.27
CA GLU A 237 5.79 18.91 4.97
C GLU A 237 5.04 19.55 3.79
N GLU A 238 4.42 18.77 2.90
CA GLU A 238 3.65 19.23 1.72
C GLU A 238 2.15 19.42 2.00
N LEU A 239 1.65 18.91 3.13
CA LEU A 239 0.27 19.02 3.57
C LEU A 239 -0.04 20.42 4.12
N LYS A 240 -1.10 21.06 3.61
CA LYS A 240 -1.70 22.24 4.26
C LYS A 240 -2.41 21.77 5.54
N HIS A 241 -2.05 22.25 6.75
CA HIS A 241 -2.64 21.85 8.05
C HIS A 241 -2.64 20.33 8.33
N PRO A 242 -1.48 19.73 8.65
CA PRO A 242 -1.34 18.28 8.86
C PRO A 242 -2.16 17.76 10.06
N GLU A 243 -2.30 18.55 11.13
CA GLU A 243 -2.90 18.12 12.40
C GLU A 243 -4.36 17.65 12.33
N VAL A 244 -5.21 18.32 11.53
CA VAL A 244 -6.64 17.96 11.41
C VAL A 244 -6.88 17.02 10.23
N ARG A 245 -6.01 17.07 9.21
CA ARG A 245 -6.30 16.48 7.90
C ARG A 245 -5.80 15.06 7.75
N VAL A 246 -4.68 14.70 8.39
CA VAL A 246 -4.22 13.31 8.41
C VAL A 246 -5.26 12.45 9.14
N TYR A 247 -5.75 12.90 10.30
CA TYR A 247 -6.84 12.25 11.05
C TYR A 247 -8.14 12.08 10.24
N CYS A 248 -8.69 13.17 9.68
CA CYS A 248 -9.93 13.09 8.90
C CYS A 248 -9.77 12.27 7.61
N SER A 249 -8.61 12.34 6.95
CA SER A 249 -8.37 11.62 5.70
C SER A 249 -8.36 10.11 5.89
N LEU A 250 -7.69 9.61 6.94
CA LEU A 250 -7.63 8.20 7.28
C LEU A 250 -9.02 7.65 7.65
N ILE A 251 -9.78 8.37 8.49
CA ILE A 251 -11.12 7.94 8.92
C ILE A 251 -12.11 7.90 7.75
N ILE A 252 -12.13 8.94 6.90
CA ILE A 252 -13.05 9.01 5.75
C ILE A 252 -12.68 7.96 4.70
N HIS A 253 -11.39 7.76 4.47
CA HIS A 253 -10.91 6.85 3.44
C HIS A 253 -11.15 5.39 3.82
N LEU A 254 -10.82 5.00 5.05
CA LEU A 254 -10.99 3.61 5.48
C LEU A 254 -12.46 3.20 5.65
N ARG A 255 -13.35 4.12 6.06
CA ARG A 255 -14.80 3.87 6.08
C ARG A 255 -15.33 3.52 4.68
N ARG A 256 -14.81 4.17 3.63
CA ARG A 256 -15.15 3.85 2.24
C ARG A 256 -14.51 2.54 1.77
N HIS A 257 -13.29 2.26 2.22
CA HIS A 257 -12.57 1.05 1.82
C HIS A 257 -13.16 -0.22 2.43
N LEU A 258 -13.49 -0.23 3.74
CA LEU A 258 -14.22 -1.33 4.37
C LEU A 258 -15.59 -1.56 3.71
N CYS A 259 -16.30 -0.49 3.35
CA CYS A 259 -17.59 -0.59 2.66
C CYS A 259 -17.46 -1.16 1.23
N SER A 260 -16.29 -1.04 0.61
CA SER A 260 -15.98 -1.60 -0.72
C SER A 260 -15.40 -3.03 -0.66
N LEU A 261 -15.04 -3.50 0.53
CA LEU A 261 -14.44 -4.82 0.79
C LEU A 261 -15.43 -5.79 1.45
N CYS A 262 -16.44 -5.27 2.15
CA CYS A 262 -17.57 -6.06 2.69
C CYS A 262 -18.73 -6.24 1.71
N LEU A 263 -18.65 -5.67 0.51
CA LEU A 263 -19.63 -5.80 -0.58
C LEU A 263 -18.98 -6.51 -1.76
#